data_AF-A0A6V8DD73-F1
#
_entry.id   AF-A0A6V8DD73-F1
#
_cell.length_a   1.000
_cell.length_b   1.000
_cell.length_c   1.000
_cell.angle_alpha   90.00
_cell.angle_beta   90.00
_cell.angle_gamma   90.00
#
_symmetry.space_group_name_H-M   'P 1'
#
loop_
_entity.id
_entity.type
_entity.pdbx_description
1 polymer ?
#
loop_
_entity_poly.entity_id
_entity_poly.type
_entity_poly.pdbx_seq_one_letter_code
_entity_poly.pdbx_strand_id
1 'polypeptide(L)' 'VLDEFPHLIDPNTGKPLMNRTVMIANTSNMPVAAREASVYTGITIAEYFR' A
#
# COMPACT_ATOMS: atom_id res chain seq x y z
N VAL A 1 3.49 11.44 -2.10
CA VAL A 1 3.03 10.01 -2.01
C VAL A 1 1.57 9.84 -2.40
N LEU A 2 0.55 10.22 -1.60
CA LEU A 2 -0.85 9.96 -1.96
C LEU A 2 -1.25 10.56 -3.33
N ASP A 3 -0.80 11.78 -3.62
CA ASP A 3 -1.10 12.44 -4.90
C ASP A 3 -0.18 11.97 -6.05
N GLU A 4 1.08 11.65 -5.76
CA GLU A 4 2.09 11.35 -6.80
C GLU A 4 2.11 9.88 -7.22
N PHE A 5 1.80 8.96 -6.31
CA PHE A 5 1.90 7.52 -6.54
C PHE A 5 0.96 7.01 -7.65
N PRO A 6 -0.28 7.53 -7.81
CA PRO A 6 -1.14 7.19 -8.94
C PRO A 6 -0.55 7.56 -10.31
N HIS A 7 0.37 8.53 -10.37
CA HIS A 7 1.03 8.97 -11.60
C HIS A 7 2.29 8.16 -11.94
N LEU A 8 2.77 7.30 -11.04
CA LEU A 8 3.90 6.42 -11.33
C LEU A 8 3.48 5.31 -12.30
N ILE A 9 4.26 5.11 -13.34
CA ILE A 9 4.03 4.08 -14.37
C ILE A 9 4.93 2.88 -14.08
N ASP A 10 4.36 1.67 -14.13
CA ASP A 10 5.12 0.43 -14.08
C ASP A 10 5.92 0.25 -15.38
N PRO A 11 7.26 0.21 -15.33
CA PRO A 11 8.09 0.11 -16.54
C PRO A 11 7.91 -1.20 -17.30
N ASN A 12 7.40 -2.26 -16.66
CA ASN A 12 7.21 -3.56 -17.31
C ASN A 12 5.92 -3.64 -18.12
N THR A 13 4.89 -2.89 -17.72
CA THR A 13 3.54 -3.00 -18.30
C THR A 13 3.05 -1.71 -18.96
N GLY A 14 3.70 -0.57 -18.70
CA GLY A 14 3.27 0.74 -19.17
C GLY A 14 1.97 1.25 -18.53
N LYS A 15 1.44 0.54 -17.52
CA LYS A 15 0.21 0.89 -16.80
C LYS A 15 0.55 1.60 -15.48
N PRO A 16 -0.40 2.35 -14.88
CA PRO A 16 -0.20 2.91 -13.54
C PRO A 16 0.20 1.84 -12.51
N LEU A 17 1.26 2.12 -11.74
CA LEU A 17 1.80 1.22 -10.71
C LEU A 17 0.76 0.87 -9.63
N MET A 18 -0.20 1.77 -9.42
CA MET A 18 -1.31 1.58 -8.50
C MET A 18 -2.21 0.40 -8.86
N ASN A 19 -2.29 0.01 -10.14
CA ASN A 19 -3.12 -1.14 -10.58
C ASN A 19 -2.65 -2.48 -10.01
N ARG A 20 -1.43 -2.55 -9.46
CA ARG A 20 -0.83 -3.76 -8.91
C ARG A 20 -0.22 -3.55 -7.52
N THR A 21 -0.61 -2.47 -6.84
CA THR A 21 -0.07 -2.10 -5.52
C THR A 21 -1.20 -1.91 -4.53
N VAL A 22 -1.10 -2.54 -3.37
CA VAL A 22 -1.96 -2.26 -2.21
C VAL A 22 -1.20 -1.34 -1.26
N MET A 23 -1.80 -0.20 -0.90
CA MET A 23 -1.17 0.76 0.01
C MET A 23 -1.93 0.84 1.33
N ILE A 24 -1.22 0.61 2.45
CA ILE A 24 -1.73 0.77 3.80
C ILE A 24 -1.05 1.98 4.43
N ALA A 25 -1.80 3.06 4.65
CA ALA A 25 -1.27 4.29 5.20
C ALA A 25 -1.54 4.37 6.71
N ASN A 26 -0.48 4.61 7.48
CA ASN A 26 -0.58 4.95 8.90
C ASN A 26 0.22 6.21 9.19
N THR A 27 -0.46 7.22 9.71
CA THR A 27 0.15 8.51 10.02
C THR A 27 0.36 8.67 11.53
N SER A 28 1.20 9.64 11.91
CA SER A 28 1.61 9.91 13.30
C SER A 28 0.49 10.39 14.23
N ASN A 29 -0.67 10.76 13.68
CA ASN A 29 -1.86 11.14 14.43
C ASN A 29 -2.94 10.04 14.51
N MET A 30 -2.74 8.88 13.85
CA MET A 30 -3.66 7.75 13.95
C MET A 30 -3.49 6.97 15.26
N PRO A 31 -4.54 6.27 15.74
CA PRO A 31 -4.48 5.46 16.97
C PRO A 31 -3.32 4.46 16.96
N VAL A 32 -2.65 4.30 18.11
CA VAL A 32 -1.48 3.41 18.23
C VAL A 32 -1.82 1.97 17.83
N ALA A 33 -2.98 1.47 18.24
CA ALA A 33 -3.46 0.14 17.88
C ALA A 33 -3.63 -0.06 16.36
N ALA A 34 -4.00 0.99 15.62
CA ALA A 34 -4.14 0.90 14.17
C ALA A 34 -2.77 0.73 13.48
N ARG A 35 -1.70 1.33 14.04
CA ARG A 35 -0.34 1.17 13.50
C ARG A 35 0.16 -0.25 13.62
N GLU A 36 -0.08 -0.87 14.77
CA GLU A 36 0.27 -2.27 14.99
C GLU A 36 -0.55 -3.19 14.07
N ALA A 37 -1.88 -3.02 14.06
CA ALA A 37 -2.78 -3.82 13.22
C ALA A 37 -2.45 -3.72 11.72
N SER A 38 -1.93 -2.58 11.27
CA SER A 38 -1.62 -2.35 9.86
C SER A 38 -0.52 -3.25 9.29
N VAL A 39 0.45 -3.63 10.11
CA VAL A 39 1.55 -4.52 9.69
C VAL A 39 0.99 -5.92 9.43
N TYR A 40 0.16 -6.42 10.34
CA TYR A 40 -0.51 -7.70 10.20
C TYR A 40 -1.47 -7.72 9.01
N THR A 41 -2.21 -6.62 8.81
CA THR A 41 -3.09 -6.49 7.63
C THR A 41 -2.29 -6.55 6.34
N GLY A 42 -1.13 -5.86 6.27
CA GLY A 42 -0.24 -5.88 5.11
C GLY A 42 0.28 -7.26 4.78
N ILE A 43 0.81 -7.99 5.78
CA ILE A 43 1.35 -9.33 5.54
C ILE A 43 0.25 -10.34 5.18
N THR A 44 -0.95 -10.24 5.76
CA THR A 44 -2.07 -11.12 5.40
C THR A 44 -2.50 -10.93 3.95
N ILE A 45 -2.58 -9.67 3.47
CA ILE A 45 -2.88 -9.39 2.06
C ILE A 45 -1.75 -9.90 1.17
N ALA A 46 -0.48 -9.70 1.56
CA ALA A 46 0.66 -10.20 0.80
C ALA A 46 0.63 -11.75 0.68
N GLU A 47 0.35 -12.45 1.77
CA GLU A 47 0.21 -13.92 1.77
C GLU A 47 -0.98 -14.40 0.93
N TYR A 48 -2.07 -13.63 0.87
CA TYR A 48 -3.22 -13.99 0.02
C TYR A 48 -2.85 -13.99 -1.48
N PHE A 49 -1.96 -13.10 -1.91
CA PHE A 49 -1.50 -12.99 -3.30
C PHE A 49 -0.18 -13.74 -3.59
N ARG A 50 0.39 -14.46 -2.61
CA ARG A 50 1.65 -15.21 -2.75
C ARG A 50 1.53 -16.41 -3.66
#